data_AF-A0A6P6IMK8-F1
#
_entry.id   AF-A0A6P6IMK8-F1
#
_cell.length_a   1.000
_cell.length_b   1.000
_cell.length_c   1.000
_cell.angle_alpha   90.00
_cell.angle_beta   90.00
_cell.angle_gamma   90.00
#
_symmetry.space_group_name_H-M   'P 1'
#
loop_
_entity.id
_entity.type
_entity.pdbx_description
1 polymer ?
#
loop_
_entity_poly.entity_id
_entity_poly.type
_entity_poly.pdbx_seq_one_letter_code
_entity_poly.pdbx_strand_id
1 'polypeptide(L)'
;MRSSEWASSNVTGVLKREIWKTWNDDMKTQRKRHAKMKDGSYASTRDTKECQQTTRSQRGKEGLTYSRVVLPCSVQEYQVGQLYSVAEASKNETGGGEGIEVLKNEPYEKDGEKGQYTHKIYHLKSKVPAFVRMIAPEGSLVFHEKAWNAYPYCRTIVTNEYMKDDFFIKIETWHKPDLGTLENVHGLDPNTWKTVEIVHIDIADRSQVEPADYKADEDPALFQSVKTKRGPLGPNWKKELANNSDCPQMCAYKLVTIKFKWWGLQSKVENFIQKQEKRIFTNFHRQLFCWIDKWIDLTMEDIRRMEDETQKELETLRNQGQVRGTSAASDE
;
A
#
# COMPACT_ATOMS: atom_id res chain seq x y z
N MET A 1 3.58 -27.49 17.41
CA MET A 1 4.18 -26.14 17.34
C MET A 1 3.59 -25.45 16.12
N ARG A 2 2.60 -24.57 16.31
CA ARG A 2 1.86 -23.89 15.24
C ARG A 2 2.34 -22.43 15.20
N SER A 3 2.76 -21.96 14.04
CA SER A 3 3.55 -20.74 13.74
C SER A 3 2.66 -19.69 13.05
N SER A 4 2.32 -18.60 13.72
CA SER A 4 2.80 -17.21 13.52
C SER A 4 2.31 -16.63 12.19
N GLU A 5 1.16 -15.98 12.26
CA GLU A 5 0.25 -15.76 11.14
C GLU A 5 0.14 -14.24 10.87
N TRP A 6 -0.09 -13.93 9.59
CA TRP A 6 -0.30 -12.67 8.86
C TRP A 6 0.80 -11.59 8.95
N ALA A 7 0.93 -10.77 7.92
CA ALA A 7 1.32 -9.35 7.93
C ALA A 7 1.56 -8.93 6.47
N SER A 8 0.63 -8.12 5.91
CA SER A 8 0.86 -7.41 4.63
C SER A 8 -0.27 -6.46 4.17
N SER A 9 -1.50 -6.54 4.68
CA SER A 9 -2.65 -6.24 3.80
C SER A 9 -3.39 -4.90 3.94
N ASN A 10 -2.79 -3.84 4.47
CA ASN A 10 -3.43 -2.50 4.38
C ASN A 10 -2.90 -1.63 3.26
N VAL A 11 -1.74 -2.00 2.73
CA VAL A 11 -0.98 -1.23 1.75
C VAL A 11 -1.73 -1.14 0.41
N THR A 12 -2.56 -2.13 0.10
CA THR A 12 -3.01 -2.32 -1.29
C THR A 12 -4.49 -1.95 -1.53
N GLY A 13 -5.34 -1.90 -0.50
CA GLY A 13 -6.79 -1.69 -0.66
C GLY A 13 -7.21 -0.27 -1.06
N VAL A 14 -6.61 0.75 -0.43
CA VAL A 14 -6.81 2.17 -0.74
C VAL A 14 -6.09 2.55 -2.05
N LEU A 15 -4.94 1.92 -2.28
CA LEU A 15 -4.08 2.15 -3.43
C LEU A 15 -4.82 1.90 -4.74
N LYS A 16 -5.40 0.71 -4.85
CA LYS A 16 -5.98 0.18 -6.08
C LYS A 16 -7.23 0.92 -6.56
N ARG A 17 -7.97 1.57 -5.65
CA ARG A 17 -9.15 2.40 -5.98
C ARG A 17 -8.78 3.65 -6.76
N GLU A 18 -7.75 4.27 -6.24
CA GLU A 18 -7.30 5.58 -6.63
C GLU A 18 -6.52 5.45 -7.97
N ILE A 19 -5.70 4.38 -8.13
CA ILE A 19 -4.92 4.05 -9.34
C ILE A 19 -5.74 4.18 -10.61
N TRP A 20 -6.99 3.75 -10.51
CA TRP A 20 -7.90 3.69 -11.62
C TRP A 20 -8.61 5.03 -11.88
N LYS A 21 -8.82 5.89 -10.87
CA LYS A 21 -9.32 7.27 -11.05
C LYS A 21 -8.43 8.02 -12.04
N THR A 22 -7.11 7.92 -11.83
CA THR A 22 -6.11 8.53 -12.71
C THR A 22 -6.05 7.92 -14.10
N TRP A 23 -6.15 6.59 -14.21
CA TRP A 23 -6.26 5.88 -15.48
C TRP A 23 -7.47 6.36 -16.29
N ASN A 24 -8.60 6.59 -15.61
CA ASN A 24 -9.85 6.95 -16.26
C ASN A 24 -9.90 8.41 -16.71
N ASP A 25 -9.46 9.35 -15.88
CA ASP A 25 -9.53 10.77 -16.27
C ASP A 25 -8.63 11.09 -17.47
N ASP A 26 -7.58 10.31 -17.69
CA ASP A 26 -6.83 10.38 -18.94
C ASP A 26 -7.44 9.55 -20.09
N MET A 27 -8.10 8.41 -19.84
CA MET A 27 -8.89 7.71 -20.86
C MET A 27 -9.96 8.62 -21.48
N LYS A 28 -10.62 9.45 -20.67
CA LYS A 28 -11.55 10.49 -21.13
C LYS A 28 -10.85 11.53 -22.01
N THR A 29 -9.66 11.95 -21.63
CA THR A 29 -8.85 12.93 -22.38
C THR A 29 -8.37 12.35 -23.71
N GLN A 30 -7.96 11.07 -23.73
CA GLN A 30 -7.56 10.34 -24.93
C GLN A 30 -8.74 10.07 -25.87
N ARG A 31 -9.92 9.71 -25.34
CA ARG A 31 -11.14 9.56 -26.17
C ARG A 31 -11.59 10.89 -26.78
N LYS A 32 -11.45 12.02 -26.07
CA LYS A 32 -11.67 13.36 -26.65
C LYS A 32 -10.66 13.69 -27.74
N ARG A 33 -9.39 13.30 -27.59
CA ARG A 33 -8.34 13.46 -28.62
C ARG A 33 -8.55 12.54 -29.84
N HIS A 34 -8.91 11.28 -29.62
CA HIS A 34 -9.25 10.33 -30.68
C HIS A 34 -10.54 10.70 -31.43
N ALA A 35 -11.52 11.28 -30.74
CA ALA A 35 -12.71 11.86 -31.38
C ALA A 35 -12.33 13.05 -32.28
N LYS A 36 -11.44 13.95 -31.81
CA LYS A 36 -10.86 15.03 -32.63
C LYS A 36 -10.03 14.54 -33.81
N MET A 37 -9.31 13.41 -33.69
CA MET A 37 -8.55 12.82 -34.81
C MET A 37 -9.45 12.15 -35.85
N LYS A 38 -10.64 11.67 -35.45
CA LYS A 38 -11.63 11.12 -36.39
C LYS A 38 -12.36 12.19 -37.22
N ASP A 39 -12.31 13.46 -36.79
CA ASP A 39 -12.87 14.61 -37.52
C ASP A 39 -11.94 15.19 -38.59
N GLY A 40 -10.82 14.51 -38.89
CA GLY A 40 -10.09 14.71 -40.14
C GLY A 40 -9.48 16.11 -40.33
N SER A 41 -8.31 16.36 -39.75
CA SER A 41 -7.39 17.34 -40.33
C SER A 41 -5.93 17.03 -39.97
N TYR A 42 -5.14 16.87 -41.04
CA TYR A 42 -3.68 16.73 -41.16
C TYR A 42 -3.04 15.34 -40.97
N ALA A 43 -2.63 14.80 -42.12
CA ALA A 43 -1.64 13.74 -42.27
C ALA A 43 -0.25 14.34 -42.53
N SER A 44 0.81 13.67 -42.08
CA SER A 44 2.16 13.79 -42.64
C SER A 44 2.95 12.51 -42.38
N THR A 45 3.44 11.89 -43.45
CA THR A 45 4.25 10.66 -43.51
C THR A 45 5.65 10.77 -42.88
N ARG A 46 5.98 11.91 -42.24
CA ARG A 46 7.18 12.03 -41.38
C ARG A 46 6.98 11.42 -39.99
N ASP A 47 5.75 11.39 -39.47
CA ASP A 47 5.46 10.95 -38.10
C ASP A 47 5.65 9.44 -37.90
N THR A 48 5.52 8.63 -38.95
CA THR A 48 5.66 7.17 -38.86
C THR A 48 7.10 6.70 -38.65
N LYS A 49 8.11 7.47 -39.08
CA LYS A 49 9.53 7.11 -38.87
C LYS A 49 10.05 7.61 -37.53
N GLU A 50 9.58 8.75 -37.05
CA GLU A 50 9.89 9.26 -35.71
C GLU A 50 9.20 8.44 -34.60
N CYS A 51 7.99 7.91 -34.88
CA CYS A 51 7.29 6.92 -34.05
C CYS A 51 8.01 5.56 -33.98
N GLN A 52 8.71 5.15 -35.06
CA GLN A 52 9.53 3.92 -35.05
C GLN A 52 10.90 4.09 -34.36
N GLN A 53 11.41 5.31 -34.24
CA GLN A 53 12.66 5.59 -33.51
C GLN A 53 12.42 5.81 -32.01
N THR A 54 11.29 6.39 -31.61
CA THR A 54 10.87 6.48 -30.20
C THR A 54 10.47 5.12 -29.60
N THR A 55 10.07 4.15 -30.41
CA THR A 55 9.69 2.79 -29.96
C THR A 55 10.85 1.90 -29.54
N ARG A 56 12.11 2.26 -29.82
CA ARG A 56 13.28 1.51 -29.33
C ARG A 56 13.72 1.88 -27.91
N SER A 57 13.24 3.01 -27.37
CA SER A 57 13.63 3.54 -26.05
C SER A 57 12.60 3.24 -24.94
N GLN A 58 11.34 2.95 -25.28
CA GLN A 58 10.30 2.57 -24.31
C GLN A 58 10.26 1.05 -24.04
N ARG A 59 11.41 0.42 -23.79
CA ARG A 59 11.39 -0.86 -23.09
C ARG A 59 10.94 -0.58 -21.65
N GLY A 60 9.73 -1.00 -21.33
CA GLY A 60 8.98 -0.64 -20.12
C GLY A 60 9.81 -0.68 -18.85
N LYS A 61 10.20 0.51 -18.36
CA LYS A 61 10.75 0.64 -17.02
C LYS A 61 9.59 0.55 -16.04
N GLU A 62 9.70 -0.38 -15.10
CA GLU A 62 8.82 -0.46 -13.95
C GLU A 62 9.05 0.78 -13.07
N GLY A 63 7.98 1.34 -12.50
CA GLY A 63 8.10 2.41 -11.52
C GLY A 63 8.64 1.84 -10.21
N LEU A 64 9.72 2.42 -9.66
CA LEU A 64 10.29 2.01 -8.37
C LEU A 64 10.26 3.18 -7.39
N THR A 65 9.82 2.91 -6.16
CA THR A 65 9.87 3.85 -5.03
C THR A 65 10.34 3.14 -3.78
N TYR A 66 11.13 3.81 -2.95
CA TYR A 66 11.68 3.23 -1.74
C TYR A 66 11.33 4.08 -0.52
N SER A 67 10.38 3.60 0.28
CA SER A 67 9.94 4.31 1.48
C SER A 67 10.68 3.83 2.72
N ARG A 68 11.10 4.78 3.57
CA ARG A 68 11.65 4.51 4.91
C ARG A 68 10.68 5.04 5.95
N VAL A 69 10.22 4.16 6.84
CA VAL A 69 9.33 4.52 7.95
C VAL A 69 10.02 4.19 9.27
N VAL A 70 10.55 5.20 9.94
CA VAL A 70 11.13 5.06 11.28
C VAL A 70 9.99 5.03 12.30
N LEU A 71 10.10 4.16 13.31
CA LEU A 71 9.07 4.00 14.34
C LEU A 71 9.68 3.84 15.75
N PRO A 72 9.04 4.40 16.79
CA PRO A 72 9.43 4.25 18.20
C PRO A 72 8.90 2.92 18.78
N CYS A 73 9.23 1.81 18.12
CA CYS A 73 8.94 0.45 18.57
C CYS A 73 10.05 -0.49 18.14
N SER A 74 10.16 -1.65 18.78
CA SER A 74 11.11 -2.68 18.35
C SER A 74 10.60 -3.42 17.12
N VAL A 75 11.50 -4.13 16.45
CA VAL A 75 11.15 -5.05 15.35
C VAL A 75 10.15 -6.12 15.84
N GLN A 76 10.31 -6.63 17.07
CA GLN A 76 9.42 -7.64 17.65
C GLN A 76 8.03 -7.06 17.96
N GLU A 77 7.97 -5.86 18.53
CA GLU A 77 6.71 -5.16 18.79
C GLU A 77 5.97 -4.84 17.49
N TYR A 78 6.71 -4.40 16.46
CA TYR A 78 6.12 -4.09 15.16
C TYR A 78 5.45 -5.31 14.52
N GLN A 79 5.98 -6.52 14.71
CA GLN A 79 5.33 -7.73 14.19
C GLN A 79 3.89 -7.85 14.69
N VAL A 80 3.66 -7.67 16.00
CA VAL A 80 2.34 -7.71 16.63
C VAL A 80 1.50 -6.49 16.22
N GLY A 81 2.08 -5.29 16.30
CA GLY A 81 1.36 -4.04 16.03
C GLY A 81 0.91 -3.92 14.58
N GLN A 82 1.72 -4.37 13.61
CA GLN A 82 1.36 -4.40 12.20
C GLN A 82 0.15 -5.31 11.97
N LEU A 83 0.11 -6.46 12.64
CA LEU A 83 -0.94 -7.45 12.51
C LEU A 83 -2.28 -6.97 13.03
N TYR A 84 -2.26 -6.48 14.27
CA TYR A 84 -3.42 -5.85 14.89
C TYR A 84 -3.97 -4.72 14.02
N SER A 85 -3.09 -3.81 13.58
CA SER A 85 -3.49 -2.64 12.80
C SER A 85 -4.03 -3.02 11.41
N VAL A 86 -3.53 -4.12 10.82
CA VAL A 86 -4.06 -4.68 9.59
C VAL A 86 -5.49 -5.19 9.77
N ALA A 87 -5.74 -5.95 10.84
CA ALA A 87 -7.09 -6.45 11.14
C ALA A 87 -8.08 -5.30 11.35
N GLU A 88 -7.73 -4.33 12.18
CA GLU A 88 -8.60 -3.18 12.49
C GLU A 88 -8.89 -2.30 11.26
N ALA A 89 -7.87 -1.93 10.47
CA ALA A 89 -8.15 -1.13 9.29
C ALA A 89 -8.87 -1.94 8.18
N SER A 90 -8.68 -3.26 8.12
CA SER A 90 -9.48 -4.12 7.22
C SER A 90 -10.98 -4.06 7.57
N LYS A 91 -11.33 -4.04 8.86
CA LYS A 91 -12.71 -3.88 9.33
C LYS A 91 -13.28 -2.51 8.98
N ASN A 92 -12.49 -1.45 9.18
CA ASN A 92 -12.88 -0.08 8.82
C ASN A 92 -13.12 0.10 7.31
N GLU A 93 -12.47 -0.72 6.49
CA GLU A 93 -12.56 -0.70 5.03
C GLU A 93 -13.55 -1.71 4.42
N THR A 94 -14.29 -2.50 5.21
CA THR A 94 -15.17 -3.56 4.67
C THR A 94 -16.63 -3.36 5.03
N GLY A 95 -17.52 -3.48 4.04
CA GLY A 95 -18.96 -3.31 4.22
C GLY A 95 -19.74 -3.16 2.92
N GLY A 96 -20.97 -3.67 2.84
CA GLY A 96 -21.92 -3.39 1.75
C GLY A 96 -21.58 -4.01 0.40
N GLY A 97 -21.11 -5.26 0.40
CA GLY A 97 -20.67 -5.99 -0.79
C GLY A 97 -19.23 -5.69 -1.22
N GLU A 98 -18.55 -4.81 -0.50
CA GLU A 98 -17.22 -4.29 -0.85
C GLU A 98 -16.20 -4.55 0.25
N GLY A 99 -14.92 -4.50 -0.12
CA GLY A 99 -13.81 -4.63 0.82
C GLY A 99 -13.00 -5.89 0.60
N ILE A 100 -12.49 -6.45 1.70
CA ILE A 100 -11.45 -7.48 1.68
C ILE A 100 -12.09 -8.85 1.90
N GLU A 101 -11.88 -9.76 0.95
CA GLU A 101 -12.16 -11.18 1.08
C GLU A 101 -10.86 -11.94 1.30
N VAL A 102 -10.82 -12.78 2.33
CA VAL A 102 -9.65 -13.64 2.60
C VAL A 102 -9.94 -15.03 2.05
N LEU A 103 -9.21 -15.42 1.00
CA LEU A 103 -9.33 -16.74 0.38
C LEU A 103 -8.43 -17.78 1.04
N LYS A 104 -7.20 -17.38 1.36
CA LYS A 104 -6.22 -18.23 2.02
C LYS A 104 -5.49 -17.46 3.09
N ASN A 105 -5.23 -18.16 4.18
CA ASN A 105 -4.34 -17.76 5.24
C ASN A 105 -3.73 -19.05 5.81
N GLU A 106 -2.52 -19.39 5.39
CA GLU A 106 -1.87 -20.65 5.75
C GLU A 106 -0.37 -20.48 5.92
N PRO A 107 0.28 -21.24 6.81
CA PRO A 107 1.74 -21.26 6.88
C PRO A 107 2.31 -21.82 5.58
N TYR A 108 3.48 -21.34 5.17
CA TYR A 108 4.24 -21.89 4.04
C TYR A 108 5.69 -22.15 4.41
N GLU A 109 6.28 -23.12 3.72
CA GLU A 109 7.71 -23.37 3.71
C GLU A 109 8.13 -23.59 2.26
N LYS A 110 9.06 -22.77 1.77
CA LYS A 110 9.57 -22.85 0.40
C LYS A 110 11.04 -22.41 0.37
N ASP A 111 11.90 -23.24 -0.22
CA ASP A 111 13.32 -22.94 -0.43
C ASP A 111 14.06 -22.52 0.86
N GLY A 112 13.65 -23.06 2.01
CA GLY A 112 14.20 -22.73 3.34
C GLY A 112 13.61 -21.47 3.99
N GLU A 113 12.80 -20.70 3.26
CA GLU A 113 11.99 -19.61 3.80
C GLU A 113 10.71 -20.17 4.44
N LYS A 114 10.44 -19.78 5.68
CA LYS A 114 9.23 -20.14 6.42
C LYS A 114 8.50 -18.87 6.79
N GLY A 115 7.17 -18.89 6.67
CA GLY A 115 6.37 -17.72 6.97
C GLY A 115 4.87 -17.99 6.82
N GLN A 116 4.10 -16.92 6.72
CA GLN A 116 2.68 -16.99 6.43
C GLN A 116 2.38 -16.57 5.00
N TYR A 117 1.55 -17.37 4.32
CA TYR A 117 0.99 -17.04 3.03
C TYR A 117 -0.45 -16.56 3.20
N THR A 118 -0.78 -15.41 2.61
CA THR A 118 -2.17 -14.95 2.50
C THR A 118 -2.55 -14.68 1.06
N HIS A 119 -3.77 -15.06 0.68
CA HIS A 119 -4.39 -14.67 -0.59
C HIS A 119 -5.70 -13.94 -0.28
N LYS A 120 -5.76 -12.66 -0.64
CA LYS A 120 -6.93 -11.81 -0.48
C LYS A 120 -7.45 -11.30 -1.82
N ILE A 121 -8.75 -11.08 -1.90
CA ILE A 121 -9.41 -10.40 -3.01
C ILE A 121 -9.96 -9.07 -2.50
N TYR A 122 -9.67 -8.00 -3.24
CA TYR A 122 -10.24 -6.68 -3.01
C TYR A 122 -11.34 -6.43 -4.02
N HIS A 123 -12.56 -6.27 -3.51
CA HIS A 123 -13.74 -5.89 -4.28
C HIS A 123 -13.92 -4.38 -4.19
N LEU A 124 -13.71 -3.67 -5.29
CA LEU A 124 -13.69 -2.20 -5.33
C LEU A 124 -14.81 -1.60 -6.19
N LYS A 125 -15.85 -2.36 -6.53
CA LYS A 125 -16.85 -1.99 -7.54
C LYS A 125 -17.59 -0.71 -7.17
N SER A 126 -18.10 -0.53 -5.96
CA SER A 126 -18.82 0.69 -5.54
C SER A 126 -17.99 1.72 -4.81
N LYS A 127 -16.74 1.40 -4.46
CA LYS A 127 -15.79 2.36 -3.87
C LYS A 127 -15.08 3.25 -4.89
N VAL A 128 -15.37 3.05 -6.16
CA VAL A 128 -14.89 3.88 -7.27
C VAL A 128 -16.04 4.75 -7.82
N PRO A 129 -15.77 5.99 -8.26
CA PRO A 129 -16.81 6.93 -8.73
C PRO A 129 -17.80 6.34 -9.75
N ALA A 130 -19.06 6.82 -9.80
CA ALA A 130 -20.10 6.18 -10.65
C ALA A 130 -19.74 6.10 -12.15
N PHE A 131 -19.04 7.10 -12.68
CA PHE A 131 -18.56 7.09 -14.07
C PHE A 131 -17.47 6.04 -14.34
N VAL A 132 -16.74 5.60 -13.30
CA VAL A 132 -15.75 4.52 -13.36
C VAL A 132 -16.46 3.20 -13.60
N ARG A 133 -17.47 2.89 -12.78
CA ARG A 133 -18.26 1.66 -12.89
C ARG A 133 -18.87 1.47 -14.26
N MET A 134 -19.26 2.57 -14.91
CA MET A 134 -19.93 2.57 -16.21
C MET A 134 -19.00 2.19 -17.38
N ILE A 135 -17.68 2.35 -17.22
CA ILE A 135 -16.73 2.11 -18.31
C ILE A 135 -15.68 1.03 -18.00
N ALA A 136 -15.64 0.57 -16.75
CA ALA A 136 -14.75 -0.48 -16.30
C ALA A 136 -15.20 -1.84 -16.87
N PRO A 137 -14.36 -2.56 -17.63
CA PRO A 137 -14.67 -3.92 -18.07
C PRO A 137 -14.94 -4.84 -16.86
N GLU A 138 -15.77 -5.86 -17.05
CA GLU A 138 -16.05 -6.84 -16.00
C GLU A 138 -14.75 -7.48 -15.47
N GLY A 139 -14.63 -7.62 -14.15
CA GLY A 139 -13.41 -8.12 -13.49
C GLY A 139 -12.26 -7.10 -13.33
N SER A 140 -12.30 -5.94 -13.98
CA SER A 140 -11.23 -4.93 -13.87
C SER A 140 -11.13 -4.25 -12.51
N LEU A 141 -12.16 -4.37 -11.66
CA LEU A 141 -12.24 -3.80 -10.31
C LEU A 141 -11.98 -4.83 -9.19
N VAL A 142 -11.49 -6.01 -9.57
CA VAL A 142 -11.12 -7.09 -8.66
C VAL A 142 -9.61 -7.22 -8.64
N PHE A 143 -9.02 -7.15 -7.46
CA PHE A 143 -7.57 -7.26 -7.33
C PHE A 143 -7.19 -8.38 -6.38
N HIS A 144 -6.23 -9.19 -6.78
CA HIS A 144 -5.72 -10.29 -5.99
C HIS A 144 -4.45 -9.80 -5.30
N GLU A 145 -4.40 -9.93 -3.98
CA GLU A 145 -3.20 -9.73 -3.19
C GLU A 145 -2.72 -11.10 -2.72
N LYS A 146 -1.47 -11.41 -3.01
CA LYS A 146 -0.76 -12.57 -2.48
C LYS A 146 0.42 -12.08 -1.67
N ALA A 147 0.51 -12.50 -0.42
CA ALA A 147 1.58 -12.08 0.46
C ALA A 147 2.30 -13.27 1.09
N TRP A 148 3.61 -13.12 1.24
CA TRP A 148 4.54 -14.05 1.86
C TRP A 148 5.24 -13.30 2.98
N ASN A 149 4.76 -13.49 4.20
CA ASN A 149 5.32 -12.87 5.39
C ASN A 149 6.29 -13.83 6.09
N ALA A 150 7.58 -13.66 5.82
CA ALA A 150 8.69 -14.33 6.49
C ALA A 150 9.41 -13.33 7.42
N TYR A 151 8.65 -12.75 8.35
CA TYR A 151 9.09 -11.66 9.20
C TYR A 151 10.49 -11.93 9.78
N PRO A 152 11.47 -10.99 9.65
CA PRO A 152 11.31 -9.56 9.37
C PRO A 152 11.26 -9.16 7.89
N TYR A 153 11.24 -10.10 6.95
CA TYR A 153 11.01 -9.82 5.53
C TYR A 153 9.56 -10.13 5.13
N CYS A 154 8.97 -9.29 4.28
CA CYS A 154 7.65 -9.54 3.72
C CYS A 154 7.63 -9.19 2.23
N ARG A 155 7.00 -10.03 1.43
CA ARG A 155 6.74 -9.78 0.01
C ARG A 155 5.25 -9.83 -0.26
N THR A 156 4.71 -8.78 -0.86
CA THR A 156 3.31 -8.70 -1.31
C THR A 156 3.28 -8.48 -2.80
N ILE A 157 2.45 -9.22 -3.52
CA ILE A 157 2.22 -9.07 -4.96
C ILE A 157 0.73 -8.86 -5.17
N VAL A 158 0.40 -7.77 -5.85
CA VAL A 158 -0.93 -7.41 -6.27
C VAL A 158 -1.04 -7.59 -7.77
N THR A 159 -2.07 -8.30 -8.22
CA THR A 159 -2.39 -8.48 -9.64
C THR A 159 -3.86 -8.18 -9.90
N ASN A 160 -4.19 -8.08 -11.19
CA ASN A 160 -5.54 -7.85 -11.69
C ASN A 160 -5.78 -8.80 -12.86
N GLU A 161 -6.85 -9.60 -12.80
CA GLU A 161 -7.09 -10.65 -13.79
C GLU A 161 -7.32 -10.09 -15.20
N TYR A 162 -7.95 -8.93 -15.31
CA TYR A 162 -8.21 -8.27 -16.58
C TYR A 162 -6.93 -7.79 -17.26
N MET A 163 -6.01 -7.19 -16.51
CA MET A 163 -4.74 -6.66 -17.04
C MET A 163 -3.63 -7.71 -17.18
N LYS A 164 -3.79 -8.92 -16.61
CA LYS A 164 -2.81 -10.01 -16.70
C LYS A 164 -1.39 -9.52 -16.35
N ASP A 165 -0.42 -9.80 -17.20
CA ASP A 165 1.00 -9.44 -17.02
C ASP A 165 1.29 -7.95 -17.23
N ASP A 166 0.33 -7.17 -17.73
CA ASP A 166 0.48 -5.73 -17.93
C ASP A 166 0.26 -4.93 -16.64
N PHE A 167 -0.13 -5.59 -15.54
CA PHE A 167 -0.26 -4.96 -14.23
C PHE A 167 0.29 -5.81 -13.09
N PHE A 168 1.17 -5.20 -12.28
CA PHE A 168 1.37 -5.64 -10.91
C PHE A 168 1.83 -4.50 -10.01
N ILE A 169 1.59 -4.64 -8.72
CA ILE A 169 2.31 -3.91 -7.67
C ILE A 169 2.98 -4.93 -6.78
N LYS A 170 4.28 -4.78 -6.58
CA LYS A 170 5.07 -5.62 -5.69
C LYS A 170 5.61 -4.74 -4.57
N ILE A 171 5.32 -5.10 -3.33
CA ILE A 171 5.86 -4.44 -2.14
C ILE A 171 6.75 -5.45 -1.45
N GLU A 172 8.04 -5.13 -1.36
CA GLU A 172 9.02 -5.88 -0.59
C GLU A 172 9.39 -5.04 0.62
N THR A 173 9.41 -5.64 1.80
CA THR A 173 9.71 -4.92 3.04
C THR A 173 10.72 -5.65 3.88
N TRP A 174 11.73 -4.91 4.32
CA TRP A 174 12.61 -5.30 5.42
C TRP A 174 12.33 -4.46 6.66
N HIS A 175 12.18 -5.13 7.80
CA HIS A 175 12.10 -4.48 9.10
C HIS A 175 13.46 -4.62 9.79
N LYS A 176 14.11 -3.51 10.13
CA LYS A 176 15.47 -3.50 10.69
C LYS A 176 15.52 -2.68 11.99
N PRO A 177 16.35 -3.06 12.97
CA PRO A 177 16.46 -2.37 14.26
C PRO A 177 17.40 -1.15 14.16
N ASP A 178 17.10 -0.23 13.25
CA ASP A 178 17.88 0.99 13.01
C ASP A 178 16.96 2.20 12.75
N LEU A 179 17.55 3.35 12.44
CA LEU A 179 16.83 4.60 12.20
C LEU A 179 16.73 4.96 10.71
N GLY A 180 16.71 3.96 9.83
CA GLY A 180 16.56 4.21 8.39
C GLY A 180 17.86 4.64 7.71
N THR A 181 19.02 4.26 8.26
CA THR A 181 20.34 4.67 7.75
C THR A 181 20.97 3.67 6.79
N LEU A 182 20.49 2.42 6.78
CA LEU A 182 20.94 1.42 5.82
C LEU A 182 20.48 1.76 4.39
N GLU A 183 21.43 1.70 3.46
CA GLU A 183 21.21 1.88 2.03
C GLU A 183 20.97 0.53 1.34
N ASN A 184 20.12 0.51 0.31
CA ASN A 184 19.88 -0.64 -0.58
C ASN A 184 19.71 -2.00 0.13
N VAL A 185 18.91 -2.08 1.21
CA VAL A 185 18.76 -3.31 2.01
C VAL A 185 18.15 -4.49 1.23
N HIS A 186 17.56 -4.21 0.07
CA HIS A 186 16.97 -5.19 -0.83
C HIS A 186 17.96 -5.74 -1.87
N GLY A 187 19.19 -5.22 -1.91
CA GLY A 187 20.24 -5.72 -2.81
C GLY A 187 19.95 -5.47 -4.29
N LEU A 188 19.32 -4.35 -4.63
CA LEU A 188 19.14 -3.94 -6.03
C LEU A 188 20.50 -3.72 -6.70
N ASP A 189 20.57 -3.98 -8.00
CA ASP A 189 21.81 -3.72 -8.74
C ASP A 189 22.16 -2.22 -8.73
N PRO A 190 23.45 -1.86 -8.85
CA PRO A 190 23.88 -0.47 -8.71
C PRO A 190 23.24 0.50 -9.73
N ASN A 191 22.84 0.04 -10.91
CA ASN A 191 22.25 0.91 -11.93
C ASN A 191 20.79 1.18 -11.61
N THR A 192 20.03 0.17 -11.19
CA THR A 192 18.66 0.34 -10.72
C THR A 192 18.62 1.21 -9.47
N TRP A 193 19.46 0.93 -8.46
CA TRP A 193 19.47 1.68 -7.20
C TRP A 193 19.67 3.18 -7.38
N LYS A 194 20.54 3.61 -8.31
CA LYS A 194 20.76 5.04 -8.62
C LYS A 194 19.53 5.77 -9.11
N THR A 195 18.54 5.05 -9.63
CA THR A 195 17.28 5.63 -10.15
C THR A 195 16.16 5.63 -9.13
N VAL A 196 16.34 4.96 -7.99
CA VAL A 196 15.30 4.80 -6.97
C VAL A 196 15.17 6.09 -6.16
N GLU A 197 13.96 6.65 -6.14
CA GLU A 197 13.63 7.75 -5.24
C GLU A 197 13.44 7.21 -3.81
N ILE A 198 14.16 7.82 -2.86
CA ILE A 198 14.02 7.53 -1.43
C ILE A 198 12.99 8.49 -0.82
N VAL A 199 11.89 7.94 -0.33
CA VAL A 199 10.82 8.68 0.34
C VAL A 199 10.91 8.45 1.84
N HIS A 200 11.09 9.50 2.61
CA HIS A 200 11.02 9.44 4.07
C HIS A 200 9.60 9.74 4.54
N ILE A 201 9.01 8.81 5.28
CA ILE A 201 7.70 9.00 5.90
C ILE A 201 7.92 9.34 7.37
N ASP A 202 7.42 10.51 7.77
CA ASP A 202 7.45 10.97 9.16
C ASP A 202 6.04 10.94 9.74
N ILE A 203 5.78 9.97 10.62
CA ILE A 203 4.46 9.77 11.20
C ILE A 203 4.01 10.94 12.10
N ALA A 204 4.93 11.78 12.58
CA ALA A 204 4.63 12.95 13.39
C ALA A 204 4.39 14.23 12.56
N ASP A 205 4.79 14.22 11.29
CA ASP A 205 4.71 15.41 10.43
C ASP A 205 3.29 15.58 9.85
N ARG A 206 2.55 16.55 10.41
CA ARG A 206 1.20 16.89 9.97
C ARG A 206 1.12 17.26 8.48
N SER A 207 2.18 17.79 7.88
CA SER A 207 2.20 18.19 6.48
C SER A 207 2.17 17.01 5.50
N GLN A 208 2.49 15.79 5.97
CA GLN A 208 2.46 14.57 5.17
C GLN A 208 1.08 13.88 5.17
N VAL A 209 0.09 14.45 5.86
CA VAL A 209 -1.26 13.91 5.99
C VAL A 209 -2.24 14.79 5.23
N GLU A 210 -3.01 14.20 4.33
CA GLU A 210 -4.05 14.91 3.60
C GLU A 210 -5.13 15.44 4.56
N PRO A 211 -5.67 16.65 4.34
CA PRO A 211 -6.71 17.22 5.21
C PRO A 211 -7.91 16.29 5.44
N ALA A 212 -8.33 15.57 4.40
CA ALA A 212 -9.47 14.63 4.46
C ALA A 212 -9.20 13.35 5.27
N ASP A 213 -7.93 13.00 5.51
CA ASP A 213 -7.56 11.81 6.29
C ASP A 213 -7.26 12.13 7.76
N TYR A 214 -7.10 13.42 8.09
CA TYR A 214 -6.65 13.81 9.41
C TYR A 214 -7.70 13.51 10.48
N LYS A 215 -7.28 12.77 11.51
CA LYS A 215 -8.04 12.58 12.74
C LYS A 215 -7.13 12.82 13.94
N ALA A 216 -7.61 13.58 14.91
CA ALA A 216 -6.82 13.98 16.07
C ALA A 216 -6.46 12.79 16.98
N ASP A 217 -7.34 11.79 17.05
CA ASP A 217 -7.13 10.53 17.80
C ASP A 217 -6.18 9.54 17.10
N GLU A 218 -5.82 9.82 15.84
CA GLU A 218 -4.82 9.10 15.05
C GLU A 218 -3.59 9.99 14.78
N ASP A 219 -3.31 10.95 15.68
CA ASP A 219 -2.17 11.86 15.59
C ASP A 219 -1.05 11.56 16.59
N PRO A 220 0.08 10.97 16.14
CA PRO A 220 1.24 10.70 17.00
C PRO A 220 1.82 11.95 17.68
N ALA A 221 1.63 13.13 17.10
CA ALA A 221 2.07 14.39 17.70
C ALA A 221 1.21 14.84 18.90
N LEU A 222 0.03 14.23 19.08
CA LEU A 222 -0.90 14.50 20.18
C LEU A 222 -1.05 13.31 21.13
N PHE A 223 -0.77 12.09 20.64
CA PHE A 223 -0.97 10.86 21.39
C PHE A 223 0.22 10.50 22.30
N GLN A 224 -0.07 10.17 23.55
CA GLN A 224 0.88 9.53 24.47
C GLN A 224 0.29 8.22 24.98
N SER A 225 1.07 7.15 24.86
CA SER A 225 0.71 5.82 25.36
C SER A 225 0.64 5.82 26.88
N VAL A 226 -0.47 5.31 27.42
CA VAL A 226 -0.63 5.15 28.87
C VAL A 226 0.25 4.01 29.37
N LYS A 227 0.41 2.94 28.59
CA LYS A 227 1.14 1.72 28.98
C LYS A 227 2.66 1.87 28.86
N THR A 228 3.14 2.50 27.78
CA THR A 228 4.57 2.58 27.47
C THR A 228 5.17 3.96 27.72
N LYS A 229 4.33 4.99 27.95
CA LYS A 229 4.73 6.42 28.05
C LYS A 229 5.37 7.00 26.78
N ARG A 230 5.40 6.26 25.67
CA ARG A 230 5.90 6.73 24.38
C ARG A 230 4.95 7.78 23.80
N GLY A 231 5.53 8.77 23.12
CA GLY A 231 4.80 9.93 22.61
C GLY A 231 4.55 10.99 23.70
N PRO A 232 4.02 12.17 23.34
CA PRO A 232 3.75 12.59 21.96
C PRO A 232 5.04 12.80 21.15
N LEU A 233 4.96 12.58 19.84
CA LEU A 233 6.10 12.72 18.93
C LEU A 233 6.21 14.18 18.45
N GLY A 234 7.12 14.94 19.06
CA GLY A 234 7.43 16.31 18.64
C GLY A 234 8.27 16.38 17.36
N PRO A 235 8.55 17.57 16.80
CA PRO A 235 9.31 17.72 15.55
C PRO A 235 10.73 17.12 15.54
N ASN A 236 11.34 16.95 16.71
CA ASN A 236 12.68 16.37 16.88
C ASN A 236 12.67 14.93 17.37
N TRP A 237 11.51 14.25 17.39
CA TRP A 237 11.34 12.94 18.02
C TRP A 237 12.34 11.88 17.54
N LYS A 238 12.77 11.92 16.27
CA LYS A 238 13.77 10.97 15.73
C LYS A 238 15.15 11.17 16.34
N LYS A 239 15.55 12.42 16.61
CA LYS A 239 16.82 12.74 17.30
C LYS A 239 16.74 12.36 18.77
N GLU A 240 15.60 12.61 19.41
CA GLU A 240 15.34 12.21 20.80
C GLU A 240 15.36 10.69 20.93
N LEU A 241 14.74 9.97 19.99
CA LEU A 241 14.75 8.50 19.92
C LEU A 241 16.18 7.96 19.77
N ALA A 242 17.00 8.55 18.88
CA ALA A 242 18.39 8.14 18.69
C ALA A 242 19.26 8.27 19.96
N ASN A 243 18.87 9.18 20.86
CA ASN A 243 19.59 9.46 22.11
C ASN A 243 18.97 8.76 23.33
N ASN A 244 17.89 7.99 23.15
CA ASN A 244 17.18 7.34 24.24
C ASN A 244 17.35 5.82 24.17
N SER A 245 18.22 5.26 25.02
CA SER A 245 18.46 3.81 25.09
C SER A 245 17.25 2.99 25.55
N ASP A 246 16.31 3.63 26.25
CA ASP A 246 15.17 2.96 26.86
C ASP A 246 13.96 2.88 25.92
N CYS A 247 13.99 3.63 24.81
CA CYS A 247 12.94 3.61 23.80
C CYS A 247 13.40 2.77 22.59
N PRO A 248 12.73 1.66 22.27
CA PRO A 248 13.13 0.84 21.14
C PRO A 248 12.87 1.55 19.81
N GLN A 249 13.69 1.22 18.82
CA GLN A 249 13.65 1.83 17.49
C GLN A 249 13.70 0.78 16.38
N MET A 250 13.02 1.08 15.29
CA MET A 250 13.11 0.28 14.07
C MET A 250 12.81 1.14 12.84
N CYS A 251 13.17 0.63 11.67
CA CYS A 251 12.78 1.17 10.38
C CYS A 251 12.17 0.08 9.50
N ALA A 252 11.02 0.38 8.90
CA ALA A 252 10.44 -0.39 7.81
C ALA A 252 10.92 0.19 6.47
N TYR A 253 11.70 -0.60 5.75
CA TYR A 253 12.18 -0.30 4.41
C TYR A 253 11.27 -0.92 3.38
N LYS A 254 10.44 -0.13 2.70
CA LYS A 254 9.41 -0.61 1.76
C LYS A 254 9.82 -0.27 0.33
N LEU A 255 10.26 -1.28 -0.41
CA LEU A 255 10.50 -1.17 -1.84
C LEU A 255 9.21 -1.50 -2.58
N VAL A 256 8.68 -0.54 -3.33
CA VAL A 256 7.51 -0.70 -4.18
C VAL A 256 7.95 -0.74 -5.64
N THR A 257 7.60 -1.80 -6.34
CA THR A 257 7.76 -1.96 -7.79
C THR A 257 6.40 -1.98 -8.45
N ILE A 258 6.20 -1.16 -9.46
CA ILE A 258 4.93 -0.97 -10.12
C ILE A 258 5.13 -1.22 -11.61
N LYS A 259 4.31 -2.10 -12.16
CA LYS A 259 4.19 -2.26 -13.60
C LYS A 259 2.77 -1.91 -14.00
N PHE A 260 2.62 -0.92 -14.87
CA PHE A 260 1.33 -0.59 -15.48
C PHE A 260 1.51 -0.32 -16.98
N LYS A 261 1.43 -1.36 -17.79
CA LYS A 261 1.66 -1.25 -19.23
C LYS A 261 0.35 -0.95 -19.95
N TRP A 262 0.02 0.33 -20.05
CA TRP A 262 -1.14 0.79 -20.81
C TRP A 262 -0.80 2.00 -21.68
N TRP A 263 -1.12 1.92 -22.97
CA TRP A 263 -0.79 2.96 -23.94
C TRP A 263 -1.43 4.31 -23.57
N GLY A 264 -0.57 5.33 -23.42
CA GLY A 264 -0.98 6.69 -23.08
C GLY A 264 -1.30 6.95 -21.61
N LEU A 265 -1.19 5.95 -20.72
CA LEU A 265 -1.60 6.05 -19.31
C LEU A 265 -0.55 5.60 -18.31
N GLN A 266 0.49 4.90 -18.76
CA GLN A 266 1.53 4.31 -17.90
C GLN A 266 2.04 5.26 -16.82
N SER A 267 2.73 6.33 -17.20
CA SER A 267 3.39 7.21 -16.22
C SER A 267 2.42 7.91 -15.29
N LYS A 268 1.23 8.30 -15.77
CA LYS A 268 0.22 8.98 -14.94
C LYS A 268 -0.27 8.03 -13.85
N VAL A 269 -0.61 6.80 -14.24
CA VAL A 269 -1.09 5.78 -13.32
C VAL A 269 0.00 5.35 -12.35
N GLU A 270 1.22 5.07 -12.82
CA GLU A 270 2.38 4.72 -11.97
C GLU A 270 2.65 5.77 -10.90
N ASN A 271 2.75 7.05 -11.27
CA ASN A 271 2.96 8.14 -10.31
C ASN A 271 1.82 8.24 -9.30
N PHE A 272 0.61 7.99 -9.77
CA PHE A 272 -0.55 8.02 -8.92
C PHE A 272 -0.54 6.86 -7.90
N ILE A 273 -0.22 5.64 -8.35
CA ILE A 273 -0.03 4.49 -7.46
C ILE A 273 0.94 4.89 -6.34
N GLN A 274 2.09 5.46 -6.69
CA GLN A 274 3.13 5.83 -5.72
C GLN A 274 2.65 6.85 -4.68
N LYS A 275 1.86 7.86 -5.11
CA LYS A 275 1.27 8.84 -4.18
C LYS A 275 0.33 8.18 -3.17
N GLN A 276 -0.49 7.24 -3.63
CA GLN A 276 -1.39 6.53 -2.74
C GLN A 276 -0.64 5.58 -1.81
N GLU A 277 0.44 4.94 -2.27
CA GLU A 277 1.26 4.05 -1.44
C GLU A 277 1.82 4.86 -0.27
N LYS A 278 2.38 6.03 -0.57
CA LYS A 278 2.85 6.98 0.44
C LYS A 278 1.74 7.37 1.42
N ARG A 279 0.57 7.79 0.92
CA ARG A 279 -0.59 8.17 1.75
C ARG A 279 -1.01 7.05 2.70
N ILE A 280 -1.07 5.82 2.21
CA ILE A 280 -1.46 4.64 2.99
C ILE A 280 -0.41 4.31 4.03
N PHE A 281 0.86 4.29 3.65
CA PHE A 281 1.94 4.07 4.61
C PHE A 281 1.93 5.14 5.71
N THR A 282 1.72 6.42 5.38
CA THR A 282 1.63 7.48 6.38
C THR A 282 0.48 7.22 7.36
N ASN A 283 -0.75 7.04 6.86
CA ASN A 283 -1.92 6.88 7.71
C ASN A 283 -1.88 5.59 8.54
N PHE A 284 -1.46 4.47 7.93
CA PHE A 284 -1.35 3.18 8.60
C PHE A 284 -0.39 3.23 9.78
N HIS A 285 0.80 3.82 9.60
CA HIS A 285 1.80 3.85 10.67
C HIS A 285 1.48 4.87 11.77
N ARG A 286 0.74 5.94 11.43
CA ARG A 286 0.15 6.84 12.44
C ARG A 286 -0.85 6.11 13.32
N GLN A 287 -1.79 5.40 12.71
CA GLN A 287 -2.77 4.56 13.41
C GLN A 287 -2.09 3.49 14.26
N LEU A 288 -1.11 2.77 13.70
CA LEU A 288 -0.34 1.74 14.40
C LEU A 288 0.27 2.29 15.70
N PHE A 289 0.89 3.47 15.65
CA PHE A 289 1.47 4.10 16.83
C PHE A 289 0.38 4.54 17.84
N CYS A 290 -0.66 5.22 17.37
CA CYS A 290 -1.76 5.67 18.24
C CYS A 290 -2.57 4.52 18.85
N TRP A 291 -2.50 3.32 18.28
CA TRP A 291 -3.13 2.11 18.81
C TRP A 291 -2.20 1.27 19.68
N ILE A 292 -0.98 1.73 20.01
CA ILE A 292 0.00 0.95 20.78
C ILE A 292 -0.57 0.37 22.07
N ASP A 293 -1.38 1.13 22.81
CA ASP A 293 -1.99 0.64 24.05
C ASP A 293 -2.96 -0.54 23.83
N LYS A 294 -3.49 -0.69 22.61
CA LYS A 294 -4.40 -1.79 22.24
C LYS A 294 -3.66 -3.08 21.89
N TRP A 295 -2.43 -2.99 21.39
CA TRP A 295 -1.71 -4.15 20.85
C TRP A 295 -0.40 -4.50 21.56
N ILE A 296 0.18 -3.61 22.35
CA ILE A 296 1.53 -3.81 22.93
C ILE A 296 1.65 -5.04 23.84
N ASP A 297 0.56 -5.41 24.51
CA ASP A 297 0.52 -6.59 25.40
C ASP A 297 -0.03 -7.84 24.72
N LEU A 298 -0.37 -7.76 23.42
CA LEU A 298 -0.90 -8.92 22.70
C LEU A 298 0.24 -9.88 22.36
N THR A 299 -0.02 -11.16 22.56
CA THR A 299 0.89 -12.20 22.10
C THR A 299 0.61 -12.52 20.63
N MET A 300 1.57 -13.16 19.96
CA MET A 300 1.33 -13.74 18.64
C MET A 300 0.23 -14.82 18.63
N GLU A 301 -0.20 -15.35 19.77
CA GLU A 301 -1.36 -16.26 19.86
C GLU A 301 -2.68 -15.47 19.89
N ASP A 302 -2.73 -14.36 20.62
CA ASP A 302 -3.89 -13.46 20.63
C ASP A 302 -4.17 -12.91 19.24
N ILE A 303 -3.11 -12.51 18.52
CA ILE A 303 -3.21 -12.04 17.14
C ILE A 303 -3.91 -13.06 16.23
N ARG A 304 -3.55 -14.34 16.33
CA ARG A 304 -4.15 -15.41 15.52
C ARG A 304 -5.64 -15.56 15.79
N ARG A 305 -6.03 -15.53 17.07
CA ARG A 305 -7.43 -15.59 17.47
C ARG A 305 -8.21 -14.40 16.88
N MET A 306 -7.66 -13.19 16.97
CA MET A 306 -8.29 -12.00 16.38
C MET A 306 -8.41 -12.11 14.86
N GLU A 307 -7.45 -12.73 14.18
CA GLU A 307 -7.47 -12.87 12.73
C GLU A 307 -8.55 -13.84 12.25
N ASP A 308 -8.71 -14.97 12.95
CA ASP A 308 -9.81 -15.92 12.71
C ASP A 308 -11.19 -15.25 12.94
N GLU A 309 -11.30 -14.44 13.99
CA GLU A 309 -12.50 -13.65 14.29
C GLU A 309 -12.73 -12.59 13.20
N THR A 310 -11.67 -11.88 12.80
CA THR A 310 -11.72 -10.83 11.79
C THR A 310 -12.10 -11.40 10.44
N GLN A 311 -11.61 -12.58 10.04
CA GLN A 311 -11.99 -13.21 8.78
C GLN A 311 -13.52 -13.45 8.72
N LYS A 312 -14.10 -13.98 9.79
CA LYS A 312 -15.55 -14.22 9.89
C LYS A 312 -16.34 -12.91 9.91
N GLU A 313 -15.83 -11.92 10.63
CA GLU A 313 -16.44 -10.59 10.71
C GLU A 313 -16.43 -9.90 9.34
N LEU A 314 -15.31 -9.91 8.62
CA LEU A 314 -15.20 -9.32 7.29
C LEU A 314 -16.18 -9.95 6.29
N GLU A 315 -16.33 -11.27 6.32
CA GLU A 315 -17.32 -11.97 5.49
C GLU A 315 -18.76 -11.53 5.82
N THR A 316 -19.08 -11.41 7.11
CA THR A 316 -20.38 -10.93 7.59
C THR A 316 -20.63 -9.49 7.16
N LEU A 317 -19.66 -8.59 7.39
CA LEU A 317 -19.74 -7.18 7.04
C LEU A 317 -19.87 -6.98 5.53
N ARG A 318 -19.15 -7.78 4.72
CA ARG A 318 -19.28 -7.76 3.27
C ARG A 318 -20.70 -8.15 2.85
N ASN A 319 -21.28 -9.19 3.44
CA ASN A 319 -22.60 -9.70 3.05
C ASN A 319 -23.78 -8.85 3.58
N GLN A 320 -23.62 -8.18 4.73
CA GLN A 320 -24.75 -7.58 5.47
C GLN A 320 -24.55 -6.11 5.88
N GLY A 321 -23.35 -5.53 5.72
CA GLY A 321 -23.02 -4.18 6.16
C GLY A 321 -23.41 -3.06 5.18
N GLN A 322 -23.18 -1.81 5.57
CA GLN A 322 -23.18 -0.64 4.66
C GLN A 322 -21.74 -0.32 4.21
N VAL A 323 -21.59 0.31 3.04
CA VAL A 323 -20.28 0.73 2.51
C VAL A 323 -19.64 1.78 3.42
N ARG A 324 -18.36 1.60 3.77
CA ARG A 324 -17.56 2.49 4.65
C ARG A 324 -16.07 2.51 4.30
N GLY A 325 -15.30 3.37 4.97
CA GLY A 325 -13.85 3.54 4.76
C GLY A 325 -13.50 4.70 3.82
N THR A 326 -12.21 4.83 3.49
CA THR A 326 -11.69 5.95 2.67
C THR A 326 -12.25 5.93 1.25
N SER A 327 -13.02 6.96 0.86
CA SER A 327 -13.41 7.20 -0.53
C SER A 327 -12.24 7.80 -1.31
N ALA A 328 -12.16 7.50 -2.61
CA ALA A 328 -11.21 8.19 -3.48
C ALA A 328 -11.46 9.71 -3.38
N ALA A 329 -10.40 10.51 -3.19
CA ALA A 329 -10.54 11.96 -3.05
C ALA A 329 -11.31 12.50 -4.26
N SER A 330 -12.21 13.47 -4.10
CA SER A 330 -12.74 14.22 -5.25
C SER A 330 -11.62 15.09 -5.81
N ASP A 331 -11.39 15.04 -7.13
CA ASP A 331 -10.61 16.11 -7.75
C ASP A 331 -11.57 17.30 -7.81
N GLU A 332 -11.30 18.34 -7.03
CA GLU A 332 -11.72 19.70 -7.43
C GLU A 332 -10.73 20.25 -8.46
#